data_AF-A0A2S6G3S9-F1
#
_entry.id   AF-A0A2S6G3S9-F1
#
_cell.length_a   1.000
_cell.length_b   1.000
_cell.length_c   1.000
_cell.angle_alpha   90.00
_cell.angle_beta   90.00
_cell.angle_gamma   90.00
#
_symmetry.space_group_name_H-M   'P 1'
#
loop_
_entity.id
_entity.type
_entity.pdbx_description
1 polymer ?
#
loop_
_entity_poly.entity_id
_entity_poly.type
_entity_poly.pdbx_seq_one_letter_code
_entity_poly.pdbx_strand_id
1 'polypeptide(L)'
;MTRQRTVGLAFILLLVCTSVSAELVKKSSSGLCHPPESSWYERTKNYEAFDSIKTCLDSGGLLPSGLSLRDIRAERNPASDYRPYDRDYFRHWIDEDGDCQDTRAELLISKSTSEPTFADPLKACRVISGRWNSLFTGQQLYQASDVEIDHVVPLEWAWERGAWRWSGQKRETFANDPVNLLAVEDELNSSISGIEKIS
;
A
#
# COMPACT_ATOMS: atom_id res chain seq x y z
N MET A 1 7.05 -25.30 80.95
CA MET A 1 5.89 -24.60 80.35
C MET A 1 6.37 -23.29 79.76
N THR A 2 6.61 -23.24 78.45
CA THR A 2 6.85 -21.96 77.75
C THR A 2 6.32 -22.08 76.33
N ARG A 3 5.34 -21.23 76.02
CA ARG A 3 4.42 -21.26 74.88
C ARG A 3 5.15 -20.79 73.60
N GLN A 4 5.25 -21.62 72.57
CA GLN A 4 5.63 -21.16 71.22
C GLN A 4 4.46 -20.37 70.62
N ARG A 5 4.73 -19.12 70.23
CA ARG A 5 3.79 -18.28 69.48
C ARG A 5 4.08 -18.44 67.98
N THR A 6 3.22 -19.17 67.28
CA THR A 6 3.17 -19.20 65.82
C THR A 6 2.61 -17.86 65.32
N VAL A 7 3.44 -17.09 64.61
CA VAL A 7 3.01 -15.89 63.87
C VAL A 7 2.60 -16.36 62.47
N GLY A 8 1.30 -16.37 62.18
CA GLY A 8 0.78 -16.63 60.85
C GLY A 8 0.94 -15.39 59.97
N LEU A 9 1.80 -15.46 58.96
CA LEU A 9 1.86 -14.45 57.89
C LEU A 9 0.66 -14.66 56.96
N ALA A 10 -0.30 -13.74 56.97
CA ALA A 10 -1.35 -13.69 55.95
C ALA A 10 -0.80 -12.96 54.71
N PHE A 11 -0.48 -13.71 53.66
CA PHE A 11 -0.16 -13.14 52.34
C PHE A 11 -1.47 -12.70 51.68
N ILE A 12 -1.80 -11.41 51.77
CA ILE A 12 -2.89 -10.79 51.01
C ILE A 12 -2.39 -10.62 49.57
N LEU A 13 -2.84 -11.48 48.67
CA LEU A 13 -2.62 -11.37 47.23
C LEU A 13 -3.49 -10.21 46.70
N LEU A 14 -2.91 -9.00 46.62
CA LEU A 14 -3.53 -7.87 45.92
C LEU A 14 -3.55 -8.17 44.42
N LEU A 15 -4.71 -8.64 43.93
CA LEU A 15 -4.98 -8.75 42.50
C LEU A 15 -5.13 -7.33 41.94
N VAL A 16 -4.04 -6.76 41.42
CA VAL A 16 -4.08 -5.50 40.69
C VAL A 16 -4.75 -5.78 39.33
N CYS A 17 -6.07 -5.61 39.26
CA CYS A 17 -6.79 -5.56 37.99
C CYS A 17 -6.36 -4.31 37.23
N THR A 18 -5.39 -4.43 36.33
CA THR A 18 -5.16 -3.40 35.31
C THR A 18 -6.33 -3.46 34.33
N SER A 19 -7.27 -2.54 34.46
CA SER A 19 -8.33 -2.32 33.48
C SER A 19 -7.70 -1.77 32.19
N VAL A 20 -7.44 -2.64 31.22
CA VAL A 20 -7.19 -2.22 29.84
C VAL A 20 -8.55 -1.83 29.26
N SER A 21 -8.87 -0.54 29.28
CA SER A 21 -10.03 -0.02 28.55
C SER A 21 -9.71 -0.08 27.05
N ALA A 22 -10.38 -0.96 26.31
CA ALA A 22 -10.34 -0.89 24.86
C ALA A 22 -11.03 0.41 24.42
N GLU A 23 -10.28 1.37 23.90
CA GLU A 23 -10.84 2.64 23.45
C GLU A 23 -11.66 2.43 22.16
N LEU A 24 -12.95 2.74 22.24
CA LEU A 24 -13.91 2.60 21.14
C LEU A 24 -13.75 3.72 20.12
N VAL A 25 -14.10 3.49 18.87
CA VAL A 25 -14.22 4.54 17.85
C VAL A 25 -15.57 5.23 17.98
N LYS A 26 -15.58 6.57 17.98
CA LYS A 26 -16.78 7.39 18.16
C LYS A 26 -17.24 7.98 16.82
N LYS A 27 -18.40 7.57 16.32
CA LYS A 27 -19.03 8.18 15.14
C LYS A 27 -19.89 9.38 15.56
N SER A 28 -19.54 10.58 15.10
CA SER A 28 -20.31 11.80 15.38
C SER A 28 -21.66 11.77 14.66
N SER A 29 -22.58 12.66 15.06
CA SER A 29 -23.85 12.89 14.35
C SER A 29 -23.67 13.37 12.90
N SER A 30 -22.51 13.95 12.57
CA SER A 30 -22.16 14.33 11.19
C SER A 30 -21.57 13.16 10.39
N GLY A 31 -21.54 11.95 10.95
CA GLY A 31 -21.06 10.74 10.28
C GLY A 31 -19.55 10.56 10.29
N LEU A 32 -18.81 11.33 11.10
CA LEU A 32 -17.34 11.23 11.16
C LEU A 32 -16.90 10.23 12.24
N CYS A 33 -16.06 9.27 11.84
CA CYS A 33 -15.47 8.27 12.70
C CYS A 33 -14.21 8.82 13.38
N HIS A 34 -14.30 9.13 14.67
CA HIS A 34 -13.19 9.60 15.49
C HIS A 34 -12.59 8.44 16.28
N PRO A 35 -11.43 7.89 15.88
CA PRO A 35 -10.66 7.01 16.74
C PRO A 35 -9.85 7.86 17.76
N PRO A 36 -9.24 7.26 18.79
CA PRO A 36 -8.53 7.98 19.86
C PRO A 36 -7.44 8.94 19.38
N GLU A 37 -6.82 8.63 18.24
CA GLU A 37 -5.77 9.42 17.60
C GLU A 37 -6.32 10.73 16.98
N SER A 38 -7.65 10.85 16.81
CA SER A 38 -8.29 12.05 16.29
C SER A 38 -8.24 13.20 17.30
N SER A 39 -7.82 14.39 16.87
CA SER A 39 -7.87 15.63 17.67
C SER A 39 -9.26 16.01 18.22
N TRP A 40 -10.32 15.42 17.65
CA TRP A 40 -11.71 15.65 18.06
C TRP A 40 -12.30 14.53 18.93
N TYR A 41 -11.56 13.44 19.17
CA TYR A 41 -12.05 12.28 19.90
C TYR A 41 -12.65 12.61 21.28
N GLU A 42 -11.96 13.46 22.05
CA GLU A 42 -12.43 13.87 23.37
C GLU A 42 -13.60 14.86 23.33
N ARG A 43 -13.74 15.59 22.23
CA ARG A 43 -14.81 16.59 22.03
C ARG A 43 -16.12 15.95 21.58
N THR A 44 -16.04 14.78 20.95
CA THR A 44 -17.22 14.02 20.50
C THR A 44 -17.91 13.34 21.68
N LYS A 45 -18.87 14.04 22.30
CA LYS A 45 -19.63 13.54 23.46
C LYS A 45 -20.88 12.74 23.10
N ASN A 46 -21.52 13.08 21.98
CA ASN A 46 -22.67 12.35 21.44
C ASN A 46 -22.21 11.53 20.23
N TYR A 47 -22.25 10.20 20.34
CA TYR A 47 -21.71 9.32 19.32
C TYR A 47 -22.40 7.95 19.29
N GLU A 48 -22.29 7.30 18.14
CA GLU A 48 -22.45 5.85 18.01
C GLU A 48 -21.06 5.21 18.19
N ALA A 49 -20.98 4.15 18.98
CA ALA A 49 -19.71 3.52 19.35
C ALA A 49 -19.42 2.30 18.48
N PHE A 50 -18.17 2.18 18.03
CA PHE A 50 -17.67 1.08 17.24
C PHE A 50 -16.44 0.46 17.89
N ASP A 51 -16.30 -0.86 17.76
CA ASP A 51 -15.14 -1.61 18.25
C ASP A 51 -13.86 -1.34 17.44
N SER A 52 -13.99 -0.81 16.23
CA SER A 52 -12.86 -0.50 15.36
C SER A 52 -13.17 0.62 14.38
N ILE A 53 -12.12 1.22 13.82
CA ILE A 53 -12.29 2.20 12.76
C ILE A 53 -12.93 1.58 11.51
N LYS A 54 -12.64 0.30 11.24
CA LYS A 54 -13.17 -0.42 10.09
C LYS A 54 -14.68 -0.59 10.17
N THR A 55 -15.20 -1.06 11.30
CA THR A 55 -16.64 -1.24 11.51
C THR A 55 -17.39 0.08 11.48
N CYS A 56 -16.77 1.17 11.94
CA CYS A 56 -17.33 2.51 11.78
C CYS A 56 -17.42 2.95 10.31
N LEU A 57 -16.38 2.74 9.51
CA LEU A 57 -16.40 3.06 8.08
C LEU A 57 -17.39 2.19 7.30
N ASP A 58 -17.45 0.88 7.60
CA ASP A 58 -18.40 -0.06 6.99
C ASP A 58 -19.87 0.34 7.28
N SER A 59 -20.13 1.09 8.37
CA SER A 59 -21.45 1.67 8.68
C SER A 59 -21.77 2.95 7.88
N GLY A 60 -20.96 3.29 6.88
CA GLY A 60 -21.08 4.52 6.09
C GLY A 60 -20.52 5.76 6.76
N GLY A 61 -19.64 5.60 7.76
CA GLY A 61 -18.90 6.72 8.35
C GLY A 61 -17.70 7.16 7.51
N LEU A 62 -17.18 8.36 7.77
CA LEU A 62 -16.01 8.91 7.08
C LEU A 62 -14.92 9.33 8.08
N LEU A 63 -13.67 9.35 7.64
CA LEU A 63 -12.58 9.90 8.46
C LEU A 63 -12.61 11.43 8.50
N PRO A 64 -12.22 12.05 9.64
CA PRO A 64 -11.97 13.49 9.71
C PRO A 64 -10.85 13.92 8.76
N SER A 65 -10.94 15.14 8.23
CA SER A 65 -9.90 15.72 7.39
C SER A 65 -8.55 15.73 8.11
N GLY A 66 -7.50 15.28 7.41
CA GLY A 66 -6.14 15.21 7.96
C GLY A 66 -5.85 13.97 8.79
N LEU A 67 -6.77 13.01 8.88
CA LEU A 67 -6.53 11.70 9.48
C LEU A 67 -6.70 10.61 8.43
N SER A 68 -5.66 9.81 8.18
CA SER A 68 -5.72 8.68 7.27
C SER A 68 -5.75 7.33 8.03
N LEU A 69 -6.22 6.28 7.36
CA LEU A 69 -6.12 4.92 7.90
C LEU A 69 -4.66 4.48 8.15
N ARG A 70 -3.71 5.11 7.45
CA ARG A 70 -2.28 4.85 7.59
C ARG A 70 -1.78 5.36 8.95
N ASP A 71 -2.14 6.60 9.30
CA ASP A 71 -1.77 7.22 10.58
C ASP A 71 -2.32 6.41 11.76
N ILE A 72 -3.59 6.02 11.67
CA ILE A 72 -4.28 5.21 12.69
C ILE A 72 -3.63 3.83 12.85
N ARG A 73 -3.14 3.22 11.75
CA ARG A 73 -2.50 1.89 11.80
C ARG A 73 -1.07 1.96 12.35
N ALA A 74 -0.33 3.02 12.05
CA ALA A 74 1.01 3.24 12.57
C ALA A 74 1.03 3.45 14.09
N GLU A 75 0.09 4.24 14.62
CA GLU A 75 0.02 4.53 16.07
C GLU A 75 -0.45 3.34 16.91
N ARG A 76 -1.35 2.50 16.39
CA ARG A 76 -1.82 1.31 17.11
C ARG A 76 -0.79 0.20 17.25
N ASN A 77 0.32 0.27 16.51
CA ASN A 77 1.40 -0.69 16.62
C ASN A 77 2.76 0.02 16.60
N PRO A 78 3.15 0.71 17.68
CA PRO A 78 4.42 1.44 17.77
C PRO A 78 5.65 0.50 17.79
N ALA A 79 5.42 -0.81 17.93
CA ALA A 79 6.43 -1.86 17.75
C ALA A 79 6.48 -2.41 16.31
N SER A 80 5.70 -1.87 15.37
CA SER A 80 5.75 -2.30 13.98
C SER A 80 7.00 -1.73 13.30
N ASP A 81 7.79 -2.59 12.67
CA ASP A 81 8.81 -2.22 11.67
C ASP A 81 8.14 -1.75 10.36
N TYR A 82 6.92 -1.20 10.47
CA TYR A 82 6.21 -0.63 9.35
C TYR A 82 6.95 0.62 8.90
N ARG A 83 7.41 0.59 7.65
CA ARG A 83 8.02 1.73 6.99
C ARG A 83 6.98 2.38 6.10
N PRO A 84 6.92 3.73 6.04
CA PRO A 84 6.16 4.41 5.01
C PRO A 84 6.55 3.85 3.62
N TYR A 85 5.56 3.79 2.73
CA TYR A 85 5.81 3.36 1.36
C TYR A 85 6.78 4.33 0.69
N ASP A 86 7.76 3.76 0.01
CA ASP A 86 8.66 4.45 -0.89
C ASP A 86 8.86 3.57 -2.12
N ARG A 87 8.62 4.13 -3.30
CA ARG A 87 8.68 3.42 -4.58
C ARG A 87 10.08 2.91 -4.86
N ASP A 88 11.11 3.61 -4.38
CA ASP A 88 12.52 3.25 -4.62
C ASP A 88 12.91 1.91 -3.97
N TYR A 89 12.09 1.40 -3.05
CA TYR A 89 12.26 0.04 -2.52
C TYR A 89 11.96 -1.06 -3.55
N PHE A 90 11.28 -0.73 -4.64
CA PHE A 90 10.96 -1.60 -5.77
C PHE A 90 11.81 -1.18 -6.98
N ARG A 91 13.02 -1.72 -7.07
CA ARG A 91 13.87 -1.55 -8.25
C ARG A 91 13.12 -2.08 -9.47
N HIS A 92 12.94 -1.24 -10.48
CA HIS A 92 12.19 -1.54 -11.70
C HIS A 92 13.00 -1.07 -12.91
N TRP A 93 12.59 -1.52 -14.10
CA TRP A 93 13.32 -1.35 -15.35
C TRP A 93 14.73 -1.94 -15.25
N ILE A 94 14.78 -3.22 -14.85
CA ILE A 94 16.03 -3.97 -14.86
C ILE A 94 16.28 -4.54 -16.25
N ASP A 95 17.55 -4.55 -16.63
CA ASP A 95 18.09 -5.33 -17.74
C ASP A 95 18.66 -6.62 -17.12
N GLU A 96 17.85 -7.69 -17.11
CA GLU A 96 18.16 -8.92 -16.39
C GLU A 96 19.18 -9.79 -17.14
N ASP A 97 19.16 -9.78 -18.47
CA ASP A 97 20.04 -10.58 -19.33
C ASP A 97 21.23 -9.79 -19.91
N GLY A 98 21.27 -8.47 -19.68
CA GLY A 98 22.39 -7.60 -20.03
C GLY A 98 22.43 -7.27 -21.52
N ASP A 99 21.30 -7.35 -22.21
CA ASP A 99 21.22 -7.16 -23.65
C ASP A 99 20.94 -5.71 -24.07
N CYS A 100 20.83 -4.78 -23.10
CA CYS A 100 20.44 -3.37 -23.18
C CYS A 100 18.93 -3.06 -23.17
N GLN A 101 18.06 -4.06 -23.21
CA GLN A 101 16.62 -3.90 -23.14
C GLN A 101 16.19 -4.08 -21.69
N ASP A 102 15.81 -2.97 -21.06
CA ASP A 102 15.20 -3.07 -19.74
C ASP A 102 13.81 -3.71 -19.81
N THR A 103 13.25 -4.03 -18.64
CA THR A 103 11.91 -4.64 -18.53
C THR A 103 10.83 -3.83 -19.28
N ARG A 104 10.97 -2.51 -19.42
CA ARG A 104 10.00 -1.70 -20.19
C ARG A 104 10.17 -1.97 -21.68
N ALA A 105 11.38 -1.95 -22.21
CA ALA A 105 11.66 -2.26 -23.61
C ALA A 105 11.16 -3.66 -23.98
N GLU A 106 11.46 -4.66 -23.14
CA GLU A 106 10.98 -6.05 -23.30
C GLU A 106 9.45 -6.16 -23.35
N LEU A 107 8.76 -5.40 -22.50
CA LEU A 107 7.30 -5.37 -22.52
C LEU A 107 6.74 -4.64 -23.73
N LEU A 108 7.34 -3.53 -24.15
CA LEU A 108 6.93 -2.84 -25.36
C LEU A 108 7.06 -3.75 -26.60
N ILE A 109 8.12 -4.54 -26.68
CA ILE A 109 8.34 -5.49 -27.78
C ILE A 109 7.33 -6.63 -27.72
N SER A 110 7.24 -7.32 -26.58
CA SER A 110 6.40 -8.50 -26.43
C SER A 110 4.89 -8.21 -26.51
N LYS A 111 4.46 -6.99 -26.13
CA LYS A 111 3.04 -6.58 -26.18
C LYS A 111 2.65 -5.91 -27.48
N SER A 112 3.59 -5.57 -28.36
CA SER A 112 3.27 -4.99 -29.65
C SER A 112 2.63 -6.03 -30.57
N THR A 113 1.58 -5.61 -31.29
CA THR A 113 0.87 -6.42 -32.30
C THR A 113 1.34 -6.17 -33.72
N SER A 114 2.32 -5.29 -33.89
CA SER A 114 3.09 -5.10 -35.11
C SER A 114 4.58 -5.14 -34.79
N GLU A 115 5.42 -5.25 -35.81
CA GLU A 115 6.87 -5.13 -35.65
C GLU A 115 7.21 -3.78 -34.97
N PRO A 116 7.88 -3.79 -33.80
CA PRO A 116 8.37 -2.57 -33.18
C PRO A 116 9.50 -1.94 -33.99
N THR A 117 9.68 -0.62 -33.85
CA THR A 117 10.87 0.07 -34.37
C THR A 117 11.65 0.72 -33.25
N PHE A 118 12.94 0.92 -33.49
CA PHE A 118 13.90 1.30 -32.48
C PHE A 118 14.60 2.62 -32.82
N ALA A 119 14.99 3.37 -31.79
CA ALA A 119 15.74 4.60 -31.93
C ALA A 119 17.11 4.38 -32.61
N ASP A 120 17.76 3.27 -32.26
CA ASP A 120 18.97 2.77 -32.92
C ASP A 120 18.67 1.36 -33.46
N PRO A 121 18.41 1.23 -34.77
CA PRO A 121 18.07 -0.05 -35.39
C PRO A 121 19.19 -1.11 -35.31
N LEU A 122 20.43 -0.71 -35.02
CA LEU A 122 21.55 -1.65 -34.90
C LEU A 122 21.69 -2.22 -33.48
N LYS A 123 21.10 -1.56 -32.48
CA LYS A 123 21.19 -1.96 -31.06
C LYS A 123 19.88 -2.46 -30.48
N ALA A 124 18.75 -1.99 -31.00
CA ALA A 124 17.41 -2.35 -30.53
C ALA A 124 17.11 -2.08 -29.02
N CYS A 125 17.90 -1.28 -28.31
CA CYS A 125 17.68 -1.03 -26.88
C CYS A 125 16.41 -0.23 -26.54
N ARG A 126 16.01 0.70 -27.42
CA ARG A 126 14.93 1.66 -27.14
C ARG A 126 13.88 1.64 -28.23
N VAL A 127 12.71 1.09 -27.90
CA VAL A 127 11.52 1.10 -28.76
C VAL A 127 11.01 2.53 -28.92
N ILE A 128 10.67 2.93 -30.15
CA ILE A 128 10.09 4.25 -30.46
C ILE A 128 8.68 4.16 -31.03
N SER A 129 8.36 3.07 -31.74
CA SER A 129 7.02 2.85 -32.27
C SER A 129 6.70 1.36 -32.41
N GLY A 130 5.41 1.07 -32.59
CA GLY A 130 4.85 -0.28 -32.67
C GLY A 130 3.33 -0.18 -32.80
N ARG A 131 2.61 -1.19 -32.32
CA ARG A 131 1.15 -1.14 -32.24
C ARG A 131 0.66 -1.85 -30.99
N TRP A 132 0.19 -1.09 -30.01
CA TRP A 132 -0.36 -1.61 -28.76
C TRP A 132 -1.86 -1.39 -28.72
N ASN A 133 -2.60 -2.34 -28.14
CA ASN A 133 -4.04 -2.20 -27.94
C ASN A 133 -4.28 -2.01 -26.45
N SER A 134 -4.94 -0.91 -26.08
CA SER A 134 -5.36 -0.69 -24.70
C SER A 134 -6.43 -1.69 -24.31
N LEU A 135 -6.21 -2.36 -23.18
CA LEU A 135 -7.20 -3.26 -22.59
C LEU A 135 -8.37 -2.51 -21.95
N PHE A 136 -8.19 -1.23 -21.63
CA PHE A 136 -9.17 -0.43 -20.90
C PHE A 136 -10.10 0.35 -21.82
N THR A 137 -9.57 0.95 -22.88
CA THR A 137 -10.36 1.79 -23.80
C THR A 137 -10.60 1.14 -25.16
N GLY A 138 -9.80 0.12 -25.51
CA GLY A 138 -9.75 -0.44 -26.86
C GLY A 138 -9.01 0.43 -27.89
N GLN A 139 -8.42 1.56 -27.47
CA GLN A 139 -7.63 2.43 -28.34
C GLN A 139 -6.36 1.73 -28.83
N GLN A 140 -5.94 2.09 -30.04
CA GLN A 140 -4.66 1.70 -30.61
C GLN A 140 -3.63 2.80 -30.40
N LEU A 141 -2.50 2.43 -29.81
CA LEU A 141 -1.35 3.28 -29.59
C LEU A 141 -0.24 2.88 -30.55
N TYR A 142 0.48 3.88 -31.07
CA TYR A 142 1.50 3.67 -32.10
C TYR A 142 2.88 4.19 -31.70
N GLN A 143 2.95 5.21 -30.84
CA GLN A 143 4.22 5.69 -30.30
C GLN A 143 4.47 5.06 -28.94
N ALA A 144 5.70 4.62 -28.72
CA ALA A 144 6.11 4.06 -27.43
C ALA A 144 6.04 5.10 -26.29
N SER A 145 6.04 6.40 -26.61
CA SER A 145 5.83 7.49 -25.66
C SER A 145 4.40 7.60 -25.15
N ASP A 146 3.43 7.05 -25.87
CA ASP A 146 2.01 7.13 -25.51
C ASP A 146 1.56 5.90 -24.70
N VAL A 147 2.48 4.94 -24.53
CA VAL A 147 2.27 3.67 -23.83
C VAL A 147 2.97 3.74 -22.48
N GLU A 148 2.24 3.45 -21.41
CA GLU A 148 2.81 3.19 -20.09
C GLU A 148 2.73 1.72 -19.71
N ILE A 149 3.61 1.29 -18.81
CA ILE A 149 3.66 -0.10 -18.34
C ILE A 149 3.24 -0.15 -16.87
N ASP A 150 1.97 -0.43 -16.61
CA ASP A 150 1.38 -0.32 -15.27
C ASP A 150 1.27 -1.68 -14.55
N HIS A 151 1.24 -1.63 -13.21
CA HIS A 151 1.14 -2.81 -12.35
C HIS A 151 -0.31 -3.23 -12.11
N VAL A 152 -0.66 -4.48 -12.44
CA VAL A 152 -2.00 -5.06 -12.13
C VAL A 152 -2.28 -5.05 -10.63
N VAL A 153 -1.27 -5.43 -9.83
CA VAL A 153 -1.24 -5.29 -8.39
C VAL A 153 -0.31 -4.12 -8.06
N PRO A 154 -0.84 -2.96 -7.63
CA PRO A 154 -0.02 -1.78 -7.37
C PRO A 154 1.06 -2.02 -6.30
N LEU A 155 2.22 -1.41 -6.49
CA LEU A 155 3.37 -1.55 -5.57
C LEU A 155 3.03 -1.07 -4.15
N GLU A 156 2.34 0.08 -4.02
CA GLU A 156 1.86 0.60 -2.74
C GLU A 156 0.87 -0.37 -2.07
N TRP A 157 -0.04 -0.96 -2.85
CA TRP A 157 -1.01 -1.93 -2.34
C TRP A 157 -0.33 -3.18 -1.78
N ALA A 158 0.72 -3.67 -2.47
CA ALA A 158 1.54 -4.78 -2.01
C ALA A 158 2.32 -4.40 -0.74
N TRP A 159 2.83 -3.16 -0.68
CA TRP A 159 3.50 -2.62 0.50
C TRP A 159 2.61 -2.64 1.73
N GLU A 160 1.40 -2.11 1.65
CA GLU A 160 0.43 -2.10 2.75
C GLU A 160 0.02 -3.51 3.23
N ARG A 161 0.28 -4.53 2.41
CA ARG A 161 0.02 -5.94 2.68
C ARG A 161 1.24 -6.75 3.08
N GLY A 162 2.35 -6.08 3.36
CA GLY A 162 3.53 -6.71 3.94
C GLY A 162 4.73 -6.83 3.01
N ALA A 163 4.70 -6.23 1.81
CA ALA A 163 5.89 -6.17 0.96
C ALA A 163 7.03 -5.35 1.58
N TRP A 164 6.74 -4.52 2.60
CA TRP A 164 7.78 -3.87 3.42
C TRP A 164 8.71 -4.87 4.12
N ARG A 165 8.24 -6.11 4.37
CA ARG A 165 9.03 -7.21 4.95
C ARG A 165 9.79 -8.05 3.93
N TRP A 166 9.55 -7.84 2.64
CA TRP A 166 10.21 -8.62 1.60
C TRP A 166 11.68 -8.22 1.48
N SER A 167 12.50 -9.17 1.04
CA SER A 167 13.86 -8.85 0.59
C SER A 167 13.80 -7.89 -0.60
N GLY A 168 14.87 -7.10 -0.80
CA GLY A 168 14.99 -6.23 -1.98
C GLY A 168 14.83 -7.00 -3.28
N GLN A 169 15.47 -8.18 -3.39
CA GLN A 169 15.34 -9.06 -4.55
C GLN A 169 13.88 -9.47 -4.82
N LYS A 170 13.11 -9.82 -3.79
CA LYS A 170 11.70 -10.19 -4.00
C LYS A 170 10.85 -9.00 -4.45
N ARG A 171 11.13 -7.80 -3.95
CA ARG A 171 10.47 -6.57 -4.42
C ARG A 171 10.81 -6.27 -5.87
N GLU A 172 12.08 -6.43 -6.25
CA GLU A 172 12.56 -6.28 -7.62
C GLU A 172 11.89 -7.30 -8.55
N THR A 173 11.88 -8.60 -8.21
CA THR A 173 11.17 -9.61 -8.99
C THR A 173 9.69 -9.27 -9.14
N PHE A 174 9.01 -8.84 -8.06
CA PHE A 174 7.60 -8.46 -8.12
C PHE A 174 7.34 -7.23 -8.99
N ALA A 175 8.24 -6.24 -8.97
CA ALA A 175 8.12 -5.02 -9.74
C ALA A 175 8.36 -5.22 -11.24
N ASN A 176 9.12 -6.25 -11.63
CA ASN A 176 9.48 -6.56 -13.01
C ASN A 176 8.76 -7.81 -13.56
N ASP A 177 7.85 -8.42 -12.78
CA ASP A 177 7.13 -9.63 -13.19
C ASP A 177 6.18 -9.33 -14.38
N PRO A 178 6.41 -9.91 -15.58
CA PRO A 178 5.57 -9.66 -16.75
C PRO A 178 4.08 -10.02 -16.56
N VAL A 179 3.74 -10.90 -15.60
CA VAL A 179 2.33 -11.21 -15.30
C VAL A 179 1.65 -10.11 -14.50
N ASN A 180 2.42 -9.26 -13.84
CA ASN A 180 1.95 -8.12 -13.08
C ASN A 180 2.00 -6.82 -13.91
N LEU A 181 2.38 -6.85 -15.18
CA LEU A 181 2.65 -5.65 -15.98
C LEU A 181 1.77 -5.59 -17.24
N LEU A 182 1.16 -4.42 -17.49
CA LEU A 182 0.25 -4.17 -18.62
C LEU A 182 0.64 -2.92 -19.39
N ALA A 183 0.51 -2.97 -20.72
CA ALA A 183 0.60 -1.77 -21.56
C ALA A 183 -0.73 -0.99 -21.52
N VAL A 184 -0.68 0.28 -21.13
CA VAL A 184 -1.82 1.19 -20.95
C VAL A 184 -1.55 2.54 -21.63
N GLU A 185 -2.55 3.39 -21.84
CA GLU A 185 -2.32 4.76 -22.29
C GLU A 185 -1.72 5.64 -21.17
N ASP A 186 -0.80 6.54 -21.53
CA ASP A 186 -0.24 7.54 -20.59
C ASP A 186 -1.32 8.39 -19.89
N GLU A 187 -2.32 8.86 -20.65
CA GLU A 187 -3.40 9.68 -20.10
C GLU A 187 -4.33 8.90 -19.15
N LEU A 188 -4.49 7.59 -19.37
CA LEU A 188 -5.30 6.72 -18.51
C LEU A 188 -4.57 6.37 -17.22
N ASN A 189 -3.27 6.08 -17.30
CA ASN A 189 -2.43 5.90 -16.11
C ASN A 189 -2.45 7.16 -15.23
N SER A 190 -2.49 8.34 -15.85
CA SER A 190 -2.58 9.62 -15.13
C SER A 190 -3.95 9.91 -14.48
N SER A 191 -5.05 9.26 -14.93
CA SER A 191 -6.43 9.60 -14.54
C SER A 191 -7.14 8.53 -13.71
N ILE A 192 -6.79 7.25 -13.87
CA ILE A 192 -7.25 6.17 -12.99
C ILE A 192 -6.38 6.11 -11.72
N SER A 193 -5.17 6.65 -11.79
CA SER A 193 -4.27 6.66 -10.66
C SER A 193 -4.37 7.95 -9.84
N GLY A 194 -4.92 7.82 -8.64
CA GLY A 194 -4.32 8.52 -7.50
C GLY A 194 -2.98 7.88 -7.07
N ILE A 195 -2.42 7.00 -7.90
CA ILE A 195 -1.33 6.06 -7.60
C ILE A 195 -0.41 5.95 -8.84
N GLU A 196 0.48 6.94 -8.95
CA GLU A 196 1.79 6.82 -9.60
C GLU A 196 1.83 6.81 -11.14
N LYS A 197 2.11 8.00 -11.70
CA LYS A 197 2.68 8.12 -13.04
C LYS A 197 4.01 7.37 -13.12
N ILE A 198 4.18 6.68 -14.24
CA ILE A 198 5.43 6.06 -14.64
C ILE A 198 6.06 7.03 -15.63
N SER A 199 7.22 7.57 -15.28
CA SER A 199 8.06 8.39 -16.16
C SER A 199 9.50 7.93 -16.06
#